data_AF-A0A966GHJ6-F1
#
_entry.id   AF-A0A966GHJ6-F1
#
_cell.length_a   1.000
_cell.length_b   1.000
_cell.length_c   1.000
_cell.angle_alpha   90.00
_cell.angle_beta   90.00
_cell.angle_gamma   90.00
#
_symmetry.space_group_name_H-M   'P 1'
#
loop_
_entity.id
_entity.type
_entity.pdbx_description
1 polymer ?
#
loop_
_entity_poly.entity_id
_entity_poly.type
_entity_poly.pdbx_seq_one_letter_code
_entity_poly.pdbx_strand_id
1 'polypeptide(L)'
;MNAHAGLHSADATNVDDALARQEVVDSDSATKVAMANTLLTPRFYTTDFDEMDAIDVTPVRAEWDALIAQMKADPNKGHFKKNADWDSVDWDGMEPRLRAEFIDFLISSCTAEFSGCVLYKEMKRRGKNDDITTLFALMARDEARHAGFINDALREAGIAVNLGFLTQAKKYTYFRPKFIYYATYLSEKIGYARYITIFRHLEAHPEHRFHPIFKWFKEWCNDEFSHGEAFALLLRTDPKLTNGTNKLWIKFFLTAVYATMSVRDHQRPAFHAALGVDPKWYAHEVYRKTSEISKQVFPLTLDIDHPRWQPNLDRLEAANRQIAEGRKAGAIGGWVARQVGSARAGLAFLSLLTIPTVKNTVPVSSRLNPAY
;
A
#
# COMPACT_ATOMS: atom_id res chain seq x y z
N MET A 1 11.44 7.98 -33.30
CA MET A 1 10.54 6.83 -33.10
C MET A 1 10.86 6.27 -31.72
N ASN A 2 9.90 6.23 -30.81
CA ASN A 2 10.13 5.74 -29.45
C ASN A 2 10.29 4.21 -29.54
N ALA A 3 11.45 3.66 -29.20
CA ALA A 3 11.76 2.22 -29.37
C ALA A 3 10.86 1.28 -28.54
N HIS A 4 9.98 1.84 -27.71
CA HIS A 4 9.03 1.15 -26.84
C HIS A 4 7.56 1.29 -27.27
N ALA A 5 7.28 1.94 -28.41
CA ALA A 5 5.92 2.07 -28.93
C ALA A 5 5.32 0.68 -29.24
N GLY A 6 4.32 0.25 -28.45
CA GLY A 6 3.63 -1.03 -28.60
C GLY A 6 4.02 -2.14 -27.61
N LEU A 7 4.95 -1.89 -26.67
CA LEU A 7 5.33 -2.85 -25.63
C LEU A 7 4.58 -2.58 -24.31
N HIS A 8 3.86 -3.57 -23.79
CA HIS A 8 3.08 -3.45 -22.55
C HIS A 8 3.98 -3.45 -21.30
N SER A 9 3.60 -2.70 -20.27
CA SER A 9 4.32 -2.58 -18.98
C SER A 9 4.54 -3.94 -18.29
N ALA A 10 3.52 -4.80 -18.29
CA ALA A 10 3.56 -6.19 -17.81
C ALA A 10 4.68 -7.07 -18.43
N ASP A 11 5.10 -6.81 -19.67
CA ASP A 11 6.17 -7.58 -20.31
C ASP A 11 7.58 -7.14 -19.87
N ALA A 12 7.67 -6.13 -19.02
CA ALA A 12 8.95 -5.60 -18.57
C ALA A 12 9.69 -6.64 -17.74
N THR A 13 10.96 -6.84 -18.04
CA THR A 13 11.82 -7.79 -17.30
C THR A 13 12.54 -7.14 -16.13
N ASN A 14 12.56 -5.81 -16.08
CA ASN A 14 13.18 -5.00 -15.04
C ASN A 14 12.47 -3.64 -14.93
N VAL A 15 12.78 -2.88 -13.87
CA VAL A 15 12.23 -1.54 -13.62
C VAL A 15 12.44 -0.56 -14.76
N ASP A 16 13.66 -0.47 -15.29
CA ASP A 16 13.98 0.57 -16.27
C ASP A 16 13.19 0.37 -17.54
N ASP A 17 13.03 -0.89 -17.96
CA ASP A 17 12.18 -1.32 -19.06
C ASP A 17 10.69 -1.04 -18.77
N ALA A 18 10.21 -1.27 -17.54
CA ALA A 18 8.83 -0.98 -17.15
C ALA A 18 8.52 0.52 -17.20
N LEU A 19 9.44 1.36 -16.72
CA LEU A 19 9.29 2.81 -16.72
C LEU A 19 9.43 3.40 -18.14
N ALA A 20 10.33 2.88 -18.96
CA ALA A 20 10.51 3.34 -20.34
C ALA A 20 9.28 3.08 -21.23
N ARG A 21 8.47 2.07 -20.89
CA ARG A 21 7.22 1.73 -21.59
C ARG A 21 6.02 2.57 -21.16
N GLN A 22 6.17 3.42 -20.14
CA GLN A 22 5.10 4.32 -19.73
C GLN A 22 5.12 5.58 -20.60
N GLU A 23 4.08 5.79 -21.41
CA GLU A 23 3.92 7.02 -22.18
C GLU A 23 3.83 8.27 -21.28
N VAL A 24 4.55 9.32 -21.70
CA VAL A 24 4.60 10.63 -21.03
C VAL A 24 3.42 11.47 -21.54
N VAL A 25 2.26 11.27 -20.93
CA VAL A 25 1.11 12.17 -21.05
C VAL A 25 0.67 12.48 -19.61
N ASP A 26 0.43 13.74 -19.29
CA ASP A 26 0.09 14.19 -17.94
C ASP A 26 -1.21 14.99 -17.96
N SER A 27 -2.09 14.75 -16.98
CA SER A 27 -3.20 15.66 -16.73
C SER A 27 -2.89 16.53 -15.51
N ASP A 28 -3.02 17.86 -15.67
CA ASP A 28 -2.75 18.84 -14.61
C ASP A 28 -3.46 18.52 -13.28
N SER A 29 -4.64 17.87 -13.34
CA SER A 29 -5.39 17.44 -12.16
C SER A 29 -4.77 16.22 -11.47
N ALA A 30 -4.31 15.21 -12.23
CA ALA A 30 -3.71 14.01 -11.65
C ALA A 30 -2.37 14.32 -10.99
N THR A 31 -1.54 15.15 -11.62
CA THR A 31 -0.29 15.59 -11.01
C THR A 31 -0.52 16.40 -9.74
N LYS A 32 -1.53 17.28 -9.68
CA LYS A 32 -1.87 18.01 -8.44
C LYS A 32 -2.27 17.07 -7.30
N VAL A 33 -3.06 16.03 -7.58
CA VAL A 33 -3.46 15.03 -6.58
C VAL A 33 -2.24 14.23 -6.11
N ALA A 34 -1.42 13.75 -7.04
CA ALA A 34 -0.21 13.01 -6.72
C ALA A 34 0.81 13.86 -5.93
N MET A 35 0.88 15.17 -6.17
CA MET A 35 1.74 16.14 -5.47
C MET A 35 1.23 16.60 -4.11
N ALA A 36 -0.02 16.32 -3.76
CA ALA A 36 -0.61 16.83 -2.52
C ALA A 36 0.17 16.35 -1.28
N ASN A 37 0.60 17.27 -0.41
CA ASN A 37 1.27 16.90 0.83
C ASN A 37 0.26 16.82 1.98
N THR A 38 -0.37 15.65 2.13
CA THR A 38 -1.32 15.36 3.22
C THR A 38 -0.81 14.21 4.10
N LEU A 39 -1.53 13.90 5.18
CA LEU A 39 -1.23 12.73 6.01
C LEU A 39 -1.42 11.41 5.25
N LEU A 40 -2.33 11.39 4.27
CA LEU A 40 -2.77 10.18 3.58
C LEU A 40 -2.15 10.03 2.18
N THR A 41 -1.48 11.06 1.67
CA THR A 41 -0.82 10.98 0.37
C THR A 41 0.47 10.17 0.48
N PRO A 42 0.74 9.22 -0.44
CA PRO A 42 2.00 8.50 -0.46
C PRO A 42 3.20 9.45 -0.59
N ARG A 43 4.25 9.21 0.19
CA ARG A 43 5.49 9.99 0.22
C ARG A 43 6.63 9.16 -0.34
N PHE A 44 7.62 9.83 -0.91
CA PHE A 44 8.85 9.16 -1.34
C PHE A 44 9.82 9.10 -0.17
N TYR A 45 10.52 7.97 -0.05
CA TYR A 45 11.37 7.69 1.10
C TYR A 45 12.83 7.53 0.71
N THR A 46 13.71 7.84 1.67
CA THR A 46 15.15 7.55 1.61
C THR A 46 15.60 7.02 2.98
N THR A 47 16.77 6.40 3.07
CA THR A 47 17.20 5.70 4.28
C THR A 47 18.71 5.62 4.41
N ASP A 48 19.16 4.97 5.48
CA ASP A 48 20.53 4.52 5.64
C ASP A 48 20.70 3.22 4.83
N PHE A 49 21.22 3.38 3.60
CA PHE A 49 21.40 2.26 2.69
C PHE A 49 22.52 1.33 3.14
N ASP A 50 23.52 1.83 3.88
CA ASP A 50 24.61 1.00 4.39
C ASP A 50 24.09 0.06 5.49
N GLU A 51 23.19 0.54 6.38
CA GLU A 51 22.51 -0.30 7.38
C GLU A 51 21.55 -1.32 6.72
N MET A 52 20.85 -0.98 5.63
CA MET A 52 20.06 -1.98 4.88
C MET A 52 20.94 -3.02 4.17
N ASP A 53 22.09 -2.61 3.64
CA ASP A 53 23.04 -3.52 2.95
C ASP A 53 23.69 -4.49 3.93
N ALA A 54 23.80 -4.13 5.21
CA ALA A 54 24.45 -4.94 6.25
C ALA A 54 23.59 -6.10 6.78
N ILE A 55 22.36 -6.30 6.29
CA ILE A 55 21.49 -7.39 6.76
C ILE A 55 22.09 -8.75 6.39
N ASP A 56 22.16 -9.65 7.37
CA ASP A 56 22.52 -11.05 7.18
C ASP A 56 21.28 -11.95 7.16
N VAL A 57 21.00 -12.56 6.01
CA VAL A 57 19.88 -13.50 5.85
C VAL A 57 20.25 -14.95 6.17
N THR A 58 21.50 -15.24 6.58
CA THR A 58 21.96 -16.59 6.95
C THR A 58 21.03 -17.31 7.92
N PRO A 59 20.45 -16.67 8.97
CA PRO A 59 19.53 -17.34 9.90
C PRO A 59 18.24 -17.89 9.25
N VAL A 60 17.86 -17.36 8.09
CA VAL A 60 16.64 -17.73 7.35
C VAL A 60 16.93 -18.22 5.93
N ARG A 61 18.20 -18.58 5.64
CA ARG A 61 18.71 -18.88 4.30
C ARG A 61 17.84 -19.81 3.48
N ALA A 62 17.40 -20.92 4.07
CA ALA A 62 16.60 -21.92 3.37
C ALA A 62 15.22 -21.40 2.93
N GLU A 63 14.52 -20.66 3.80
CA GLU A 63 13.24 -20.03 3.46
C GLU A 63 13.43 -18.88 2.46
N TRP A 64 14.52 -18.12 2.60
CA TRP A 64 14.87 -17.02 1.70
C TRP A 64 15.22 -17.50 0.29
N ASP A 65 16.06 -18.51 0.13
CA ASP A 65 16.42 -19.07 -1.19
C ASP A 65 15.19 -19.57 -1.95
N ALA A 66 14.28 -20.25 -1.26
CA ALA A 66 13.05 -20.74 -1.85
C ALA A 66 12.16 -19.58 -2.34
N LEU A 67 12.00 -18.53 -1.52
CA LEU A 67 11.21 -17.36 -1.89
C LEU A 67 11.83 -16.59 -3.06
N ILE A 68 13.14 -16.32 -3.02
CA ILE A 68 13.84 -15.60 -4.09
C ILE A 68 13.78 -16.41 -5.39
N ALA A 69 13.91 -17.73 -5.34
CA ALA A 69 13.75 -18.58 -6.51
C ALA A 69 12.34 -18.47 -7.12
N GLN A 70 11.29 -18.46 -6.28
CA GLN A 70 9.92 -18.24 -6.72
C GLN A 70 9.73 -16.86 -7.37
N MET A 71 10.23 -15.79 -6.74
CA MET A 71 10.13 -14.42 -7.28
C MET A 71 10.89 -14.26 -8.61
N LYS A 72 12.04 -14.94 -8.76
CA LYS A 72 12.81 -15.00 -10.02
C LYS A 72 12.08 -15.76 -11.12
N ALA A 73 11.39 -16.86 -10.78
CA ALA A 73 10.61 -17.64 -11.73
C ALA A 73 9.43 -16.83 -12.31
N ASP A 74 8.96 -15.81 -11.57
CA ASP A 74 7.96 -14.83 -12.03
C ASP A 74 6.71 -15.50 -12.63
N PRO A 75 6.03 -16.39 -11.86
CA PRO A 75 4.86 -17.10 -12.36
C PRO A 75 3.74 -16.13 -12.77
N ASN A 76 3.76 -14.91 -12.24
CA ASN A 76 2.74 -13.89 -12.43
C ASN A 76 3.00 -12.95 -13.62
N LYS A 77 4.08 -13.14 -14.39
CA LYS A 77 4.48 -12.25 -15.50
C LYS A 77 3.36 -11.92 -16.49
N GLY A 78 2.49 -12.87 -16.78
CA GLY A 78 1.39 -12.70 -17.74
C GLY A 78 0.15 -11.99 -17.18
N HIS A 79 0.04 -11.79 -15.87
CA HIS A 79 -1.23 -11.44 -15.23
C HIS A 79 -1.62 -9.98 -15.39
N PHE A 80 -0.67 -9.03 -15.37
CA PHE A 80 -0.98 -7.59 -15.49
C PHE A 80 -1.23 -7.14 -16.93
N LYS A 81 -1.83 -8.00 -17.76
CA LYS A 81 -2.27 -7.69 -19.11
C LYS A 81 -3.78 -7.74 -19.17
N LYS A 82 -4.37 -6.72 -19.79
CA LYS A 82 -5.78 -6.74 -20.16
C LYS A 82 -5.98 -7.88 -21.17
N ASN A 83 -6.95 -8.75 -20.91
CA ASN A 83 -7.30 -9.88 -21.75
C ASN A 83 -8.77 -9.75 -22.19
N ALA A 84 -9.34 -10.82 -22.74
CA ALA A 84 -10.75 -10.84 -23.14
C ALA A 84 -11.74 -10.61 -21.98
N ASP A 85 -11.31 -10.77 -20.73
CA ASP A 85 -12.12 -10.52 -19.53
C ASP A 85 -12.09 -9.06 -19.08
N TRP A 86 -11.35 -8.18 -19.78
CA TRP A 86 -11.36 -6.73 -19.54
C TRP A 86 -12.54 -6.11 -20.29
N ASP A 87 -13.69 -6.05 -19.61
CA ASP A 87 -14.92 -5.48 -20.15
C ASP A 87 -14.76 -3.98 -20.45
N SER A 88 -15.48 -3.47 -21.46
CA SER A 88 -15.51 -2.03 -21.76
C SER A 88 -16.15 -1.26 -20.60
N VAL A 89 -15.50 -0.18 -20.17
CA VAL A 89 -15.97 0.67 -19.07
C VAL A 89 -16.59 1.95 -19.62
N ASP A 90 -17.84 2.21 -19.26
CA ASP A 90 -18.49 3.49 -19.55
C ASP A 90 -18.11 4.54 -18.50
N TRP A 91 -16.95 5.17 -18.70
CA TRP A 91 -16.46 6.24 -17.83
C TRP A 91 -17.31 7.52 -17.88
N ASP A 92 -18.01 7.76 -18.99
CA ASP A 92 -18.83 8.97 -19.16
C ASP A 92 -20.23 8.82 -18.57
N GLY A 93 -20.79 7.60 -18.60
CA GLY A 93 -22.02 7.24 -17.90
C GLY A 93 -21.84 6.93 -16.41
N MET A 94 -20.61 6.83 -15.90
CA MET A 94 -20.34 6.60 -14.48
C MET A 94 -20.83 7.79 -13.63
N GLU A 95 -21.48 7.51 -12.50
CA GLU A 95 -21.97 8.54 -11.59
C GLU A 95 -20.82 9.51 -11.21
N PRO A 96 -21.00 10.84 -11.30
CA PRO A 96 -19.88 11.79 -11.21
C PRO A 96 -19.06 11.69 -9.93
N ARG A 97 -19.70 11.46 -8.78
CA ARG A 97 -19.00 11.32 -7.50
C ARG A 97 -18.23 10.01 -7.43
N LEU A 98 -18.81 8.89 -7.89
CA LEU A 98 -18.12 7.61 -8.02
C LEU A 98 -16.90 7.75 -8.95
N ARG A 99 -17.06 8.37 -10.12
CA ARG A 99 -15.95 8.62 -11.06
C ARG A 99 -14.82 9.38 -10.39
N ALA A 100 -15.12 10.46 -9.67
CA ALA A 100 -14.13 11.25 -8.96
C ALA A 100 -13.40 10.46 -7.86
N GLU A 101 -14.13 9.74 -7.01
CA GLU A 101 -13.56 8.95 -5.92
C GLU A 101 -12.77 7.73 -6.43
N PHE A 102 -13.18 7.15 -7.56
CA PHE A 102 -12.48 6.04 -8.18
C PHE A 102 -11.19 6.48 -8.89
N ILE A 103 -11.21 7.62 -9.59
CA ILE A 103 -10.00 8.23 -10.15
C ILE A 103 -9.00 8.58 -9.03
N ASP A 104 -9.47 9.16 -7.91
CA ASP A 104 -8.63 9.42 -6.74
C ASP A 104 -8.06 8.12 -6.14
N PHE A 105 -8.86 7.06 -6.06
CA PHE A 105 -8.40 5.72 -5.68
C PHE A 105 -7.24 5.27 -6.59
N LEU A 106 -7.42 5.26 -7.91
CA LEU A 106 -6.42 4.80 -8.86
C LEU A 106 -5.14 5.66 -8.82
N ILE A 107 -5.24 7.00 -8.81
CA ILE A 107 -4.06 7.89 -8.73
C ILE A 107 -3.29 7.62 -7.43
N SER A 108 -4.00 7.53 -6.30
CA SER A 108 -3.36 7.30 -5.00
C SER A 108 -2.69 5.93 -4.90
N SER A 109 -3.28 4.89 -5.49
CA SER A 109 -2.71 3.55 -5.56
C SER A 109 -1.49 3.54 -6.47
N CYS A 110 -1.60 4.05 -7.71
CA CYS A 110 -0.47 4.17 -8.65
C CYS A 110 0.73 4.91 -8.03
N THR A 111 0.47 5.99 -7.30
CA THR A 111 1.51 6.76 -6.60
C THR A 111 2.16 5.99 -5.45
N ALA A 112 1.41 5.10 -4.78
CA ALA A 112 1.93 4.26 -3.70
C ALA A 112 2.87 3.18 -4.24
N GLU A 113 2.43 2.39 -5.24
CA GLU A 113 3.24 1.37 -5.92
C GLU A 113 4.55 1.97 -6.46
N PHE A 114 4.41 3.12 -7.16
CA PHE A 114 5.58 3.79 -7.73
C PHE A 114 6.53 4.33 -6.66
N SER A 115 6.02 4.73 -5.50
CA SER A 115 6.86 5.16 -4.39
C SER A 115 7.72 4.02 -3.82
N GLY A 116 7.17 2.81 -3.73
CA GLY A 116 7.92 1.61 -3.33
C GLY A 116 9.03 1.31 -4.34
N CYS A 117 8.66 1.27 -5.63
CA CYS A 117 9.59 1.08 -6.75
C CYS A 117 10.82 2.00 -6.69
N VAL A 118 10.64 3.30 -6.42
CA VAL A 118 11.75 4.26 -6.32
C VAL A 118 12.72 3.92 -5.19
N LEU A 119 12.21 3.58 -4.00
CA LEU A 119 13.05 3.20 -2.86
C LEU A 119 13.86 1.94 -3.17
N TYR A 120 13.21 0.92 -3.75
CA TYR A 120 13.84 -0.35 -4.07
C TYR A 120 14.88 -0.22 -5.20
N LYS A 121 14.58 0.58 -6.22
CA LYS A 121 15.53 0.91 -7.30
C LYS A 121 16.78 1.60 -6.75
N GLU A 122 16.60 2.55 -5.83
CA GLU A 122 17.73 3.23 -5.19
C GLU A 122 18.58 2.28 -4.35
N MET A 123 17.96 1.34 -3.64
CA MET A 123 18.72 0.32 -2.90
C MET A 123 19.51 -0.60 -3.84
N LYS A 124 18.90 -1.08 -4.93
CA LYS A 124 19.62 -1.86 -5.96
C LYS A 124 20.83 -1.09 -6.53
N ARG A 125 20.68 0.22 -6.76
CA ARG A 125 21.73 1.06 -7.35
C ARG A 125 22.92 1.26 -6.43
N ARG A 126 22.70 1.29 -5.10
CA ARG A 126 23.72 1.67 -4.11
C ARG A 126 24.27 0.49 -3.32
N GLY A 127 23.48 -0.56 -3.14
CA GLY A 127 23.83 -1.74 -2.34
C GLY A 127 24.91 -2.61 -2.99
N LYS A 128 25.56 -3.42 -2.15
CA LYS A 128 26.59 -4.41 -2.52
C LYS A 128 26.25 -5.81 -2.00
N ASN A 129 25.24 -5.94 -1.15
CA ASN A 129 24.74 -7.21 -0.67
C ASN A 129 23.85 -7.85 -1.75
N ASP A 130 24.31 -8.96 -2.32
CA ASP A 130 23.64 -9.65 -3.42
C ASP A 130 22.23 -10.11 -3.05
N ASP A 131 21.98 -10.53 -1.81
CA ASP A 131 20.64 -10.94 -1.36
C ASP A 131 19.68 -9.75 -1.37
N ILE A 132 20.09 -8.63 -0.75
CA ILE A 132 19.26 -7.45 -0.59
C ILE A 132 19.02 -6.74 -1.93
N THR A 133 20.07 -6.60 -2.75
CA THR A 133 19.96 -6.01 -4.09
C THR A 133 19.13 -6.87 -5.03
N THR A 134 19.21 -8.21 -4.92
CA THR A 134 18.36 -9.14 -5.68
C THR A 134 16.88 -8.97 -5.29
N LEU A 135 16.57 -8.99 -3.99
CA LEU A 135 15.18 -8.80 -3.52
C LEU A 135 14.61 -7.49 -4.06
N PHE A 136 15.31 -6.38 -3.86
CA PHE A 136 14.80 -5.08 -4.26
C PHE A 136 14.74 -4.90 -5.78
N ALA A 137 15.59 -5.55 -6.56
CA ALA A 137 15.46 -5.57 -8.01
C ALA A 137 14.16 -6.28 -8.46
N LEU A 138 13.80 -7.39 -7.80
CA LEU A 138 12.58 -8.15 -8.09
C LEU A 138 11.34 -7.38 -7.67
N MET A 139 11.31 -6.85 -6.43
CA MET A 139 10.19 -6.05 -5.95
C MET A 139 9.97 -4.81 -6.82
N ALA A 140 11.03 -4.08 -7.15
CA ALA A 140 10.90 -2.89 -7.98
C ALA A 140 10.32 -3.21 -9.38
N ARG A 141 10.66 -4.38 -9.95
CA ARG A 141 10.07 -4.86 -11.22
C ARG A 141 8.56 -5.03 -11.08
N ASP A 142 8.12 -5.71 -10.02
CA ASP A 142 6.71 -6.01 -9.79
C ASP A 142 5.91 -4.72 -9.54
N GLU A 143 6.41 -3.86 -8.66
CA GLU A 143 5.84 -2.53 -8.34
C GLU A 143 5.74 -1.60 -9.55
N ALA A 144 6.71 -1.68 -10.48
CA ALA A 144 6.64 -0.92 -11.73
C ALA A 144 5.55 -1.45 -12.68
N ARG A 145 5.29 -2.77 -12.68
CA ARG A 145 4.19 -3.38 -13.44
C ARG A 145 2.84 -3.02 -12.82
N HIS A 146 2.72 -3.06 -11.50
CA HIS A 146 1.57 -2.60 -10.74
C HIS A 146 1.19 -1.16 -11.07
N ALA A 147 2.16 -0.24 -10.91
CA ALA A 147 1.97 1.17 -11.21
C ALA A 147 1.61 1.39 -12.70
N GLY A 148 2.28 0.66 -13.60
CA GLY A 148 1.99 0.69 -15.04
C GLY A 148 0.57 0.25 -15.36
N PHE A 149 0.11 -0.87 -14.80
CA PHE A 149 -1.23 -1.40 -15.03
C PHE A 149 -2.33 -0.46 -14.53
N ILE A 150 -2.17 0.16 -13.34
CA ILE A 150 -3.11 1.18 -12.87
C ILE A 150 -3.10 2.41 -13.78
N ASN A 151 -1.91 2.86 -14.22
CA ASN A 151 -1.81 4.01 -15.11
C ASN A 151 -2.48 3.71 -16.47
N ASP A 152 -2.37 2.48 -16.97
CA ASP A 152 -3.05 2.02 -18.18
C ASP A 152 -4.58 1.98 -18.00
N ALA A 153 -5.10 1.75 -16.79
CA ALA A 153 -6.53 1.88 -16.48
C ALA A 153 -6.96 3.36 -16.38
N LEU A 154 -6.14 4.23 -15.77
CA LEU A 154 -6.39 5.67 -15.73
C LEU A 154 -6.49 6.30 -17.13
N ARG A 155 -5.69 5.81 -18.09
CA ARG A 155 -5.72 6.30 -19.48
C ARG A 155 -7.07 6.09 -20.15
N GLU A 156 -7.80 5.03 -19.82
CA GLU A 156 -9.16 4.81 -20.31
C GLU A 156 -10.14 5.88 -19.83
N ALA A 157 -9.87 6.49 -18.66
CA ALA A 157 -10.61 7.62 -18.14
C ALA A 157 -10.12 8.98 -18.68
N GLY A 158 -9.18 8.98 -19.63
CA GLY A 158 -8.54 10.19 -20.17
C GLY A 158 -7.51 10.82 -19.23
N ILE A 159 -6.99 10.06 -18.26
CA ILE A 159 -6.06 10.54 -17.24
C ILE A 159 -4.75 9.76 -17.33
N ALA A 160 -3.62 10.44 -17.17
CA ALA A 160 -2.33 9.76 -17.06
C ALA A 160 -1.48 10.45 -15.99
N VAL A 161 -0.80 9.64 -15.18
CA VAL A 161 0.12 10.11 -14.14
C VAL A 161 1.54 10.05 -14.69
N ASN A 162 2.24 11.17 -14.67
CA ASN A 162 3.65 11.23 -15.06
C ASN A 162 4.55 10.75 -13.92
N LEU A 163 4.78 9.44 -13.85
CA LEU A 163 5.60 8.81 -12.80
C LEU A 163 7.04 9.33 -12.79
N GLY A 164 7.65 9.56 -13.97
CA GLY A 164 8.99 10.16 -14.06
C GLY A 164 9.09 11.54 -13.39
N PHE A 165 8.11 12.42 -13.62
CA PHE A 165 8.05 13.74 -12.98
C PHE A 165 7.96 13.65 -11.45
N LEU A 166 7.20 12.68 -10.91
CA LEU A 166 7.05 12.51 -9.46
C LEU A 166 8.41 12.29 -8.76
N THR A 167 9.36 11.60 -9.41
CA THR A 167 10.71 11.36 -8.86
C THR A 167 11.52 12.63 -8.65
N GLN A 168 11.31 13.63 -9.49
CA GLN A 168 12.01 14.91 -9.45
C GLN A 168 11.30 15.92 -8.54
N ALA A 169 9.96 15.87 -8.51
CA ALA A 169 9.15 16.86 -7.83
C ALA A 169 8.85 16.53 -6.36
N LYS A 170 8.78 15.25 -5.97
CA LYS A 170 8.50 14.87 -4.57
C LYS A 170 9.71 15.05 -3.67
N LYS A 171 9.44 15.55 -2.46
CA LYS A 171 10.43 15.56 -1.37
C LYS A 171 10.60 14.15 -0.81
N TYR A 172 11.85 13.72 -0.69
CA TYR A 172 12.22 12.47 -0.05
C TYR A 172 12.20 12.64 1.47
N THR A 173 11.55 11.71 2.16
CA THR A 173 11.46 11.66 3.62
C THR A 173 12.41 10.60 4.13
N TYR A 174 13.35 10.97 5.01
CA TYR A 174 14.24 9.99 5.62
C TYR A 174 13.47 9.08 6.58
N PHE A 175 13.70 7.78 6.48
CA PHE A 175 13.16 6.80 7.39
C PHE A 175 14.23 5.80 7.80
N ARG A 176 14.33 5.48 9.09
CA ARG A 176 15.35 4.53 9.57
C ARG A 176 15.07 3.13 9.03
N PRO A 177 16.10 2.33 8.67
CA PRO A 177 15.94 1.00 8.06
C PRO A 177 14.95 0.08 8.79
N LYS A 178 15.08 -0.07 10.11
CA LYS A 178 14.13 -0.91 10.88
C LYS A 178 12.66 -0.48 10.75
N PHE A 179 12.40 0.81 10.54
CA PHE A 179 11.05 1.32 10.35
C PHE A 179 10.55 1.10 8.93
N ILE A 180 11.45 1.06 7.94
CA ILE A 180 11.12 0.61 6.59
C ILE A 180 10.65 -0.85 6.65
N TYR A 181 11.35 -1.72 7.39
CA TYR A 181 10.91 -3.12 7.50
C TYR A 181 9.49 -3.25 8.07
N TYR A 182 9.17 -2.54 9.16
CA TYR A 182 7.80 -2.58 9.71
C TYR A 182 6.77 -1.95 8.76
N ALA A 183 7.09 -0.79 8.18
CA ALA A 183 6.15 -0.05 7.34
C ALA A 183 5.89 -0.77 6.02
N THR A 184 6.92 -1.25 5.34
CA THR A 184 6.78 -2.03 4.11
C THR A 184 6.07 -3.33 4.41
N TYR A 185 6.53 -4.13 5.39
CA TYR A 185 5.84 -5.38 5.78
C TYR A 185 4.34 -5.16 6.00
N LEU A 186 3.96 -4.13 6.76
CA LEU A 186 2.55 -3.82 6.99
C LEU A 186 1.83 -3.28 5.76
N SER A 187 2.50 -2.51 4.91
CA SER A 187 1.96 -2.03 3.63
C SER A 187 1.58 -3.20 2.73
N GLU A 188 2.49 -4.15 2.53
CA GLU A 188 2.25 -5.37 1.75
C GLU A 188 1.09 -6.19 2.34
N LYS A 189 1.10 -6.42 3.67
CA LYS A 189 0.08 -7.26 4.33
C LYS A 189 -1.29 -6.61 4.34
N ILE A 190 -1.37 -5.29 4.54
CA ILE A 190 -2.65 -4.59 4.49
C ILE A 190 -3.14 -4.39 3.06
N GLY A 191 -2.23 -4.17 2.10
CA GLY A 191 -2.52 -4.13 0.67
C GLY A 191 -3.18 -5.44 0.21
N TYR A 192 -2.53 -6.57 0.48
CA TYR A 192 -3.09 -7.91 0.31
C TYR A 192 -4.50 -8.03 0.93
N ALA A 193 -4.63 -7.72 2.23
CA ALA A 193 -5.89 -7.88 2.95
C ALA A 193 -7.02 -7.04 2.33
N ARG A 194 -6.71 -5.83 1.84
CA ARG A 194 -7.66 -4.93 1.20
C ARG A 194 -8.10 -5.45 -0.16
N TYR A 195 -7.16 -5.86 -1.01
CA TYR A 195 -7.43 -6.35 -2.35
C TYR A 195 -8.19 -7.67 -2.33
N ILE A 196 -7.77 -8.63 -1.49
CA ILE A 196 -8.46 -9.92 -1.40
C ILE A 196 -9.88 -9.76 -0.85
N THR A 197 -10.10 -8.84 0.10
CA THR A 197 -11.44 -8.59 0.65
C THR A 197 -12.37 -8.01 -0.41
N ILE A 198 -11.92 -7.05 -1.22
CA ILE A 198 -12.70 -6.52 -2.35
C ILE A 198 -12.95 -7.62 -3.39
N PHE A 199 -11.91 -8.37 -3.78
CA PHE A 199 -12.02 -9.43 -4.78
C PHE A 199 -13.06 -10.47 -4.39
N ARG A 200 -12.98 -11.01 -3.17
CA ARG A 200 -13.92 -12.04 -2.68
C ARG A 200 -15.33 -11.52 -2.52
N HIS A 201 -15.49 -10.28 -2.06
CA HIS A 201 -16.80 -9.64 -2.02
C HIS A 201 -17.42 -9.57 -3.43
N LEU A 202 -16.66 -9.12 -4.43
CA LEU A 202 -17.14 -9.00 -5.80
C LEU A 202 -17.22 -10.34 -6.55
N GLU A 203 -16.63 -11.41 -6.03
CA GLU A 203 -16.84 -12.77 -6.51
C GLU A 203 -18.21 -13.29 -6.07
N ALA A 204 -18.61 -13.00 -4.83
CA ALA A 204 -19.94 -13.32 -4.30
C ALA A 204 -21.04 -12.36 -4.81
N HIS A 205 -20.67 -11.11 -5.11
CA HIS A 205 -21.56 -10.04 -5.53
C HIS A 205 -21.09 -9.39 -6.84
N PRO A 206 -21.13 -10.13 -7.98
CA PRO A 206 -20.65 -9.62 -9.27
C PRO A 206 -21.42 -8.37 -9.75
N GLU A 207 -22.66 -8.16 -9.31
CA GLU A 207 -23.48 -6.98 -9.59
C GLU A 207 -22.88 -5.66 -9.09
N HIS A 208 -22.00 -5.72 -8.08
CA HIS A 208 -21.32 -4.55 -7.52
C HIS A 208 -19.97 -4.24 -8.20
N ARG A 209 -19.59 -5.02 -9.23
CA ARG A 209 -18.32 -4.84 -9.94
C ARG A 209 -18.46 -3.78 -11.04
N PHE A 210 -18.30 -2.52 -10.66
CA PHE A 210 -18.40 -1.39 -11.60
C PHE A 210 -17.16 -1.19 -12.50
N HIS A 211 -16.07 -1.93 -12.27
CA HIS A 211 -14.85 -1.84 -13.10
C HIS A 211 -14.11 -3.20 -13.18
N PRO A 212 -13.55 -3.59 -14.35
CA PRO A 212 -12.90 -4.88 -14.55
C PRO A 212 -11.61 -5.03 -13.73
N ILE A 213 -10.90 -3.94 -13.40
CA ILE A 213 -9.63 -3.97 -12.63
C ILE A 213 -9.71 -4.85 -11.37
N PHE A 214 -10.88 -4.94 -10.73
CA PHE A 214 -11.06 -5.74 -9.53
C PHE A 214 -10.85 -7.24 -9.79
N LYS A 215 -11.04 -7.74 -11.02
CA LYS A 215 -10.77 -9.15 -11.38
C LYS A 215 -9.27 -9.49 -11.23
N TRP A 216 -8.38 -8.51 -11.42
CA TRP A 216 -6.93 -8.66 -11.33
C TRP A 216 -6.39 -8.55 -9.89
N PHE A 217 -7.22 -8.22 -8.91
CA PHE A 217 -6.78 -8.06 -7.52
C PHE A 217 -6.31 -9.38 -6.91
N LYS A 218 -6.79 -10.53 -7.38
CA LYS A 218 -6.37 -11.83 -6.87
C LYS A 218 -4.91 -12.13 -7.20
N GLU A 219 -4.51 -11.91 -8.45
CA GLU A 219 -3.14 -12.13 -8.91
C GLU A 219 -2.20 -11.09 -8.30
N TRP A 220 -2.65 -9.84 -8.21
CA TRP A 220 -1.95 -8.77 -7.50
C TRP A 220 -1.60 -9.18 -6.07
N CYS A 221 -2.58 -9.72 -5.32
CA CYS A 221 -2.36 -10.24 -3.98
C CYS A 221 -1.21 -11.26 -3.89
N ASN A 222 -0.92 -12.03 -4.94
CA ASN A 222 0.19 -13.01 -4.88
C ASN A 222 1.56 -12.34 -4.86
N ASP A 223 1.72 -11.22 -5.58
CA ASP A 223 2.95 -10.44 -5.58
C ASP A 223 3.13 -9.75 -4.22
N GLU A 224 2.11 -9.04 -3.73
CA GLU A 224 2.09 -8.41 -2.39
C GLU A 224 2.34 -9.42 -1.27
N PHE A 225 1.78 -10.63 -1.41
CA PHE A 225 2.02 -11.68 -0.45
C PHE A 225 3.51 -12.05 -0.42
N SER A 226 4.11 -12.30 -1.59
CA SER A 226 5.52 -12.67 -1.74
C SER A 226 6.46 -11.56 -1.25
N HIS A 227 6.14 -10.30 -1.55
CA HIS A 227 6.86 -9.12 -1.05
C HIS A 227 6.78 -9.05 0.48
N GLY A 228 5.58 -9.20 1.04
CA GLY A 228 5.39 -9.25 2.49
C GLY A 228 6.10 -10.44 3.15
N GLU A 229 6.20 -11.60 2.50
CA GLU A 229 6.97 -12.74 3.01
C GLU A 229 8.47 -12.46 3.03
N ALA A 230 9.00 -11.73 2.04
CA ALA A 230 10.41 -11.35 2.04
C ALA A 230 10.74 -10.45 3.24
N PHE A 231 9.89 -9.46 3.52
CA PHE A 231 10.03 -8.62 4.71
C PHE A 231 9.77 -9.37 6.02
N ALA A 232 8.91 -10.40 6.02
CA ALA A 232 8.76 -11.29 7.16
C ALA A 232 10.08 -11.99 7.49
N LEU A 233 10.77 -12.53 6.48
CA LEU A 233 12.08 -13.17 6.64
C LEU A 233 13.13 -12.17 7.11
N LEU A 234 13.18 -10.95 6.54
CA LEU A 234 14.08 -9.89 6.99
C LEU A 234 13.88 -9.53 8.47
N LEU A 235 12.63 -9.48 8.94
CA LEU A 235 12.32 -9.22 10.35
C LEU A 235 12.70 -10.37 11.28
N ARG A 236 12.91 -11.59 10.75
CA ARG A 236 13.29 -12.80 11.49
C ARG A 236 14.81 -13.01 11.54
N THR A 237 15.60 -12.28 10.75
CA THR A 237 17.07 -12.39 10.77
C THR A 237 17.66 -11.94 12.11
N ASP A 238 17.09 -10.91 12.73
CA ASP A 238 17.50 -10.40 14.04
C ASP A 238 16.31 -10.33 15.02
N PRO A 239 16.27 -11.19 16.06
CA PRO A 239 15.24 -11.17 17.09
C PRO A 239 15.05 -9.81 17.78
N LYS A 240 16.06 -8.92 17.77
CA LYS A 240 15.92 -7.57 18.33
C LYS A 240 14.87 -6.76 17.60
N LEU A 241 14.64 -6.98 16.30
CA LEU A 241 13.63 -6.26 15.50
C LEU A 241 12.21 -6.51 16.01
N THR A 242 11.95 -7.63 16.67
CA THR A 242 10.61 -7.97 17.17
C THR A 242 10.51 -8.02 18.69
N ASN A 243 11.59 -7.73 19.42
CA ASN A 243 11.63 -7.83 20.89
C ASN A 243 11.95 -6.51 21.61
N GLY A 244 11.82 -6.54 22.94
CA GLY A 244 12.09 -5.39 23.80
C GLY A 244 11.23 -4.17 23.46
N THR A 245 11.87 -3.01 23.33
CA THR A 245 11.21 -1.74 23.01
C THR A 245 10.63 -1.72 21.58
N ASN A 246 11.08 -2.59 20.68
CA ASN A 246 10.52 -2.67 19.33
C ASN A 246 9.07 -3.19 19.32
N LYS A 247 8.60 -3.86 20.38
CA LYS A 247 7.17 -4.18 20.55
C LYS A 247 6.30 -2.92 20.58
N LEU A 248 6.80 -1.82 21.16
CA LEU A 248 6.08 -0.53 21.18
C LEU A 248 6.02 0.09 19.78
N TRP A 249 7.09 -0.05 19.00
CA TRP A 249 7.11 0.39 17.61
C TRP A 249 6.13 -0.42 16.75
N ILE A 250 6.15 -1.75 16.87
CA ILE A 250 5.19 -2.62 16.16
C ILE A 250 3.75 -2.21 16.49
N LYS A 251 3.43 -1.99 17.77
CA LYS A 251 2.11 -1.50 18.19
C LYS A 251 1.76 -0.15 17.55
N PHE A 252 2.72 0.79 17.56
CA PHE A 252 2.54 2.11 16.95
C PHE A 252 2.25 1.98 15.45
N PHE A 253 3.04 1.21 14.71
CA PHE A 253 2.87 1.02 13.27
C PHE A 253 1.54 0.33 12.93
N LEU A 254 1.18 -0.74 13.63
CA LEU A 254 -0.13 -1.38 13.47
C LEU A 254 -1.26 -0.37 13.69
N THR A 255 -1.17 0.44 14.75
CA THR A 255 -2.22 1.41 15.09
C THR A 255 -2.28 2.53 14.06
N ALA A 256 -1.13 3.04 13.61
CA ALA A 256 -1.03 4.07 12.57
C ALA A 256 -1.60 3.58 11.24
N VAL A 257 -1.23 2.38 10.79
CA VAL A 257 -1.69 1.80 9.54
C VAL A 257 -3.21 1.53 9.60
N TYR A 258 -3.72 0.92 10.67
CA TYR A 258 -5.16 0.65 10.77
C TYR A 258 -5.98 1.96 10.85
N ALA A 259 -5.54 2.91 11.68
CA ALA A 259 -6.20 4.19 11.82
C ALA A 259 -6.24 4.99 10.51
N THR A 260 -5.11 5.04 9.78
CA THR A 260 -5.04 5.77 8.51
C THR A 260 -5.89 5.11 7.43
N MET A 261 -5.93 3.78 7.37
CA MET A 261 -6.83 3.06 6.45
C MET A 261 -8.30 3.31 6.77
N SER A 262 -8.68 3.27 8.05
CA SER A 262 -10.05 3.62 8.48
C SER A 262 -10.47 4.98 7.95
N VAL A 263 -9.62 5.99 8.15
CA VAL A 263 -9.90 7.36 7.71
C VAL A 263 -9.97 7.43 6.18
N ARG A 264 -9.07 6.75 5.47
CA ARG A 264 -9.05 6.73 3.99
C ARG A 264 -10.32 6.08 3.42
N ASP A 265 -10.80 5.00 4.02
CA ASP A 265 -11.99 4.29 3.54
C ASP A 265 -13.24 5.17 3.64
N HIS A 266 -13.39 5.90 4.75
CA HIS A 266 -14.51 6.81 4.97
C HIS A 266 -14.45 8.09 4.12
N GLN A 267 -13.32 8.37 3.46
CA GLN A 267 -13.21 9.48 2.50
C GLN A 267 -13.77 9.15 1.12
N ARG A 268 -14.13 7.90 0.85
CA ARG A 268 -14.64 7.45 -0.46
C ARG A 268 -16.01 6.74 -0.34
N PRO A 269 -17.06 7.44 0.15
CA PRO A 269 -18.35 6.82 0.38
C PRO A 269 -19.08 6.38 -0.91
N ALA A 270 -18.94 7.08 -2.04
CA ALA A 270 -19.56 6.65 -3.29
C ALA A 270 -18.86 5.40 -3.86
N PHE A 271 -17.53 5.30 -3.72
CA PHE A 271 -16.78 4.10 -4.07
C PHE A 271 -17.26 2.87 -3.28
N HIS A 272 -17.35 2.97 -1.94
CA HIS A 272 -17.80 1.85 -1.12
C HIS A 272 -19.29 1.53 -1.32
N ALA A 273 -20.13 2.55 -1.56
CA ALA A 273 -21.53 2.35 -1.91
C ALA A 273 -21.68 1.59 -3.25
N ALA A 274 -20.87 1.92 -4.26
CA ALA A 274 -20.87 1.21 -5.54
C ALA A 274 -20.39 -0.25 -5.42
N LEU A 275 -19.44 -0.51 -4.52
CA LEU A 275 -19.03 -1.86 -4.14
C LEU A 275 -20.08 -2.60 -3.29
N GLY A 276 -21.12 -1.94 -2.78
CA GLY A 276 -22.11 -2.55 -1.89
C GLY A 276 -21.53 -2.94 -0.52
N VAL A 277 -20.50 -2.23 -0.04
CA VAL A 277 -19.84 -2.53 1.25
C VAL A 277 -19.96 -1.37 2.24
N ASP A 278 -20.20 -1.70 3.51
CA ASP A 278 -20.06 -0.73 4.60
C ASP A 278 -18.56 -0.51 4.90
N PRO A 279 -18.07 0.75 4.93
CA PRO A 279 -16.65 1.03 5.18
C PRO A 279 -16.14 0.53 6.54
N LYS A 280 -17.00 0.47 7.58
CA LYS A 280 -16.59 -0.03 8.90
C LYS A 280 -16.42 -1.54 8.88
N TRP A 281 -17.37 -2.26 8.28
CA TRP A 281 -17.24 -3.70 8.04
C TRP A 281 -15.97 -4.00 7.23
N TYR A 282 -15.76 -3.30 6.12
CA TYR A 282 -14.60 -3.50 5.24
C TYR A 282 -13.28 -3.30 6.01
N ALA A 283 -13.15 -2.18 6.72
CA ALA A 283 -11.98 -1.91 7.53
C ALA A 283 -11.75 -3.01 8.60
N HIS A 284 -12.81 -3.48 9.25
CA HIS A 284 -12.71 -4.51 10.28
C HIS A 284 -12.27 -5.87 9.72
N GLU A 285 -12.74 -6.25 8.53
CA GLU A 285 -12.28 -7.46 7.83
C GLU A 285 -10.80 -7.35 7.44
N VAL A 286 -10.39 -6.20 6.92
CA VAL A 286 -8.98 -5.92 6.61
C VAL A 286 -8.11 -6.03 7.85
N TYR A 287 -8.55 -5.50 9.00
CA TYR A 287 -7.81 -5.63 10.26
C TYR A 287 -7.69 -7.06 10.72
N ARG A 288 -8.75 -7.88 10.60
CA ARG A 288 -8.72 -9.30 10.97
C ARG A 288 -7.69 -10.05 10.14
N LYS A 289 -7.74 -9.93 8.81
CA LYS A 289 -6.81 -10.59 7.89
C LYS A 289 -5.38 -10.13 8.10
N THR A 290 -5.16 -8.81 8.20
CA THR A 290 -3.82 -8.25 8.44
C THR A 290 -3.25 -8.70 9.79
N SER A 291 -4.09 -8.73 10.83
CA SER A 291 -3.67 -9.19 12.17
C SER A 291 -3.28 -10.66 12.13
N GLU A 292 -4.09 -11.51 11.49
CA GLU A 292 -3.80 -12.94 11.37
C GLU A 292 -2.49 -13.19 10.62
N ILE A 293 -2.33 -12.59 9.45
CA ILE A 293 -1.10 -12.74 8.65
C ILE A 293 0.11 -12.20 9.41
N SER A 294 -0.05 -11.11 10.18
CA SER A 294 1.07 -10.50 10.91
C SER A 294 1.65 -11.39 12.02
N LYS A 295 0.88 -12.37 12.53
CA LYS A 295 1.28 -13.27 13.64
C LYS A 295 2.50 -14.13 13.30
N GLN A 296 2.82 -14.31 12.01
CA GLN A 296 4.02 -15.04 11.59
C GLN A 296 5.34 -14.39 12.05
N VAL A 297 5.31 -13.08 12.37
CA VAL A 297 6.49 -12.27 12.74
C VAL A 297 6.25 -11.45 14.00
N PHE A 298 5.07 -10.85 14.15
CA PHE A 298 4.82 -9.92 15.24
C PHE A 298 4.41 -10.64 16.53
N PRO A 299 5.00 -10.30 17.68
CA PRO A 299 4.71 -10.94 18.97
C PRO A 299 3.40 -10.44 19.61
N LEU A 300 2.65 -9.61 18.88
CA LEU A 300 1.39 -9.03 19.34
C LEU A 300 0.52 -8.63 18.16
N THR A 301 -0.77 -8.53 18.42
CA THR A 301 -1.77 -7.89 17.54
C THR A 301 -2.53 -6.83 18.33
N LEU A 302 -3.27 -5.97 17.63
CA LEU A 302 -4.17 -5.02 18.28
C LEU A 302 -5.47 -5.71 18.72
N ASP A 303 -6.01 -5.29 19.86
CA ASP A 303 -7.35 -5.68 20.29
C ASP A 303 -8.39 -4.80 19.57
N ILE A 304 -8.74 -5.21 18.34
CA ILE A 304 -9.64 -4.47 17.45
C ILE A 304 -11.11 -4.57 17.87
N ASP A 305 -11.45 -5.53 18.72
CA ASP A 305 -12.81 -5.71 19.27
C ASP A 305 -12.99 -4.97 20.61
N HIS A 306 -11.93 -4.33 21.15
CA HIS A 306 -12.02 -3.55 22.38
C HIS A 306 -13.09 -2.45 22.23
N PRO A 307 -13.96 -2.20 23.25
CA PRO A 307 -15.01 -1.16 23.18
C PRO A 307 -14.52 0.28 22.95
N ARG A 308 -13.20 0.51 22.99
CA ARG A 308 -12.58 1.82 22.72
C ARG A 308 -12.05 1.92 21.30
N TRP A 309 -11.98 0.83 20.54
CA TRP A 309 -11.38 0.80 19.20
C TRP A 309 -12.21 1.64 18.22
N GLN A 310 -13.41 1.17 17.87
CA GLN A 310 -14.27 1.85 16.89
C GLN A 310 -14.62 3.29 17.28
N PRO A 311 -14.99 3.63 18.54
CA PRO A 311 -15.30 5.02 18.89
C PRO A 311 -14.13 5.98 18.71
N ASN A 312 -12.88 5.52 18.85
CA ASN A 312 -11.72 6.37 18.62
C ASN A 312 -11.35 6.47 17.14
N LEU A 313 -11.63 5.45 16.32
CA LEU A 313 -11.56 5.57 14.86
C LEU A 313 -12.58 6.59 14.34
N ASP A 314 -13.82 6.55 14.83
CA ASP A 314 -14.86 7.52 14.47
C ASP A 314 -14.46 8.96 14.86
N ARG A 315 -13.80 9.13 16.01
CA ARG A 315 -13.22 10.43 16.43
C ARG A 315 -12.10 10.90 15.52
N LEU A 316 -11.22 10.00 15.07
CA LEU A 316 -10.17 10.32 14.11
C LEU A 316 -10.74 10.76 12.76
N GLU A 317 -11.75 10.05 12.27
CA GLU A 317 -12.44 10.38 11.03
C GLU A 317 -13.12 11.76 11.12
N ALA A 318 -13.86 12.02 12.20
CA ALA A 318 -14.50 13.32 12.44
C ALA A 318 -13.47 14.46 12.56
N ALA A 319 -12.37 14.23 13.28
CA ALA A 319 -11.28 15.19 13.39
C ALA A 319 -10.61 15.47 12.03
N ASN A 320 -10.43 14.46 11.20
CA ASN A 320 -9.85 14.60 9.87
C ASN A 320 -10.78 15.37 8.91
N ARG A 321 -12.11 15.14 8.99
CA ARG A 321 -13.11 15.95 8.28
C ARG A 321 -13.04 17.42 8.69
N GLN A 322 -12.98 17.70 9.99
CA GLN A 322 -12.83 19.06 10.52
C GLN A 322 -11.54 19.75 10.01
N ILE A 323 -10.42 19.02 9.93
CA ILE A 323 -9.16 19.55 9.38
C ILE A 323 -9.33 19.89 7.88
N ALA A 324 -9.97 19.01 7.11
CA ALA A 324 -10.20 19.22 5.68
C ALA A 324 -11.11 20.43 5.42
N GLU A 325 -12.21 20.56 6.16
CA GLU A 325 -13.10 21.73 6.10
C GLU A 325 -12.38 23.02 6.48
N GLY A 326 -11.58 22.99 7.55
CA GLY A 326 -10.78 24.14 7.96
C GLY A 326 -9.71 24.56 6.94
N ARG A 327 -9.20 23.62 6.12
CA ARG A 327 -8.33 23.95 4.97
C ARG A 327 -9.10 24.65 3.86
N LYS A 328 -10.33 24.22 3.56
CA LYS A 328 -11.19 24.81 2.52
C LYS A 328 -11.69 26.20 2.89
N ALA A 329 -12.06 26.43 4.14
CA ALA A 329 -12.62 27.69 4.60
C ALA A 329 -11.63 28.87 4.54
N GLY A 330 -10.32 28.61 4.62
CA GLY A 330 -9.31 29.66 4.70
C GLY A 330 -9.44 30.54 5.97
N ALA A 331 -8.58 31.56 6.09
CA ALA A 331 -8.60 32.54 7.19
C ALA A 331 -8.33 31.99 8.62
N ILE A 332 -8.42 32.90 9.61
CA ILE A 332 -8.13 32.63 11.03
C ILE A 332 -9.06 31.55 11.60
N GLY A 333 -10.36 31.61 11.27
CA GLY A 333 -11.34 30.59 11.69
C GLY A 333 -10.97 29.19 11.18
N GLY A 334 -10.57 29.08 9.91
CA GLY A 334 -10.08 27.82 9.34
C GLY A 334 -8.76 27.34 9.97
N TRP A 335 -7.88 28.25 10.38
CA TRP A 335 -6.69 27.88 11.16
C TRP A 335 -7.04 27.30 12.53
N VAL A 336 -7.94 27.94 13.29
CA VAL A 336 -8.39 27.44 14.61
C VAL A 336 -9.05 26.08 14.47
N ALA A 337 -9.95 25.91 13.49
CA ALA A 337 -10.61 24.64 13.22
C ALA A 337 -9.59 23.51 12.94
N ARG A 338 -8.52 23.79 12.19
CA ARG A 338 -7.44 22.83 11.92
C ARG A 338 -6.65 22.48 13.18
N GLN A 339 -6.35 23.43 14.06
CA GLN A 339 -5.63 23.16 15.31
C GLN A 339 -6.47 22.30 16.26
N VAL A 340 -7.75 22.65 16.42
CA VAL A 340 -8.69 21.87 17.25
C VAL A 340 -8.86 20.46 16.68
N GLY A 341 -9.06 20.33 15.36
CA GLY A 341 -9.13 19.03 14.69
C GLY A 341 -7.85 18.21 14.89
N SER A 342 -6.67 18.84 14.77
CA SER A 342 -5.38 18.15 14.98
C SER A 342 -5.20 17.67 16.42
N ALA A 343 -5.59 18.48 17.41
CA ALA A 343 -5.57 18.08 18.82
C ALA A 343 -6.52 16.91 19.09
N ARG A 344 -7.75 16.95 18.54
CA ARG A 344 -8.72 15.84 18.64
C ARG A 344 -8.19 14.57 17.99
N ALA A 345 -7.55 14.67 16.83
CA ALA A 345 -6.93 13.54 16.17
C ALA A 345 -5.79 12.95 17.02
N GLY A 346 -4.93 13.79 17.59
CA GLY A 346 -3.85 13.37 18.48
C GLY A 346 -4.36 12.63 19.73
N LEU A 347 -5.42 13.14 20.37
CA LEU A 347 -6.04 12.50 21.54
C LEU A 347 -6.70 11.16 21.19
N ALA A 348 -7.42 11.10 20.06
CA ALA A 348 -8.04 9.86 19.59
C ALA A 348 -6.98 8.79 19.23
N PHE A 349 -5.90 9.18 18.55
CA PHE A 349 -4.79 8.29 18.24
C PHE A 349 -4.09 7.77 19.51
N LEU A 350 -3.81 8.64 20.49
CA LEU A 350 -3.25 8.24 21.77
C LEU A 350 -4.18 7.28 22.53
N SER A 351 -5.49 7.50 22.43
CA SER A 351 -6.49 6.59 23.02
C SER A 351 -6.45 5.21 22.37
N LEU A 352 -6.26 5.11 21.04
CA LEU A 352 -6.04 3.84 20.35
C LEU A 352 -4.73 3.19 20.79
N LEU A 353 -3.64 3.97 20.86
CA LEU A 353 -2.31 3.46 21.23
C LEU A 353 -2.25 2.94 22.67
N THR A 354 -3.16 3.35 23.55
CA THR A 354 -3.27 2.87 24.94
C THR A 354 -4.22 1.68 25.12
N ILE A 355 -4.86 1.18 24.05
CA ILE A 355 -5.61 -0.08 24.09
C ILE A 355 -4.63 -1.24 24.32
N PRO A 356 -4.91 -2.19 25.24
CA PRO A 356 -4.08 -3.38 25.43
C PRO A 356 -3.90 -4.18 24.14
N THR A 357 -2.73 -4.79 23.97
CA THR A 357 -2.46 -5.67 22.82
C THR A 357 -2.81 -7.12 23.16
N VAL A 358 -3.21 -7.89 22.16
CA VAL A 358 -3.30 -9.35 22.29
C VAL A 358 -1.91 -9.94 22.06
N LYS A 359 -1.44 -10.78 22.98
CA LYS A 359 -0.12 -11.43 22.86
C LYS A 359 -0.16 -12.51 21.78
N ASN A 360 0.92 -12.63 21.03
CA ASN A 360 1.11 -13.68 20.04
C ASN A 360 2.45 -14.41 20.26
N THR A 361 2.41 -15.74 20.20
CA THR A 361 3.61 -16.57 20.18
C THR A 361 4.00 -16.78 18.73
N VAL A 362 5.12 -16.16 18.32
CA VAL A 362 5.59 -16.20 16.93
C VAL A 362 5.98 -17.64 16.56
N PRO A 363 5.49 -18.19 15.43
CA PRO A 363 5.81 -19.55 15.02
C PRO A 363 7.29 -19.70 14.60
N VAL A 364 7.79 -20.94 14.71
CA VAL A 364 9.19 -21.29 14.39
C VAL A 364 9.48 -21.20 12.88
N SER A 365 8.51 -21.49 12.03
CA SER A 365 8.58 -21.22 10.57
C SER A 365 7.61 -20.10 10.20
N SER A 366 7.94 -19.32 9.17
CA SER A 366 7.09 -18.24 8.69
C SER A 366 5.93 -18.73 7.81
N ARG A 367 5.90 -20.02 7.42
CA ARG A 367 4.95 -20.54 6.41
C ARG A 367 3.49 -20.23 6.74
N LEU A 368 2.94 -19.26 6.01
CA LEU A 368 1.52 -19.18 5.72
C LEU A 368 1.34 -19.41 4.22
N ASN A 369 0.43 -20.31 3.87
CA ASN A 369 -0.16 -20.27 2.53
C ASN A 369 -1.02 -19.00 2.45
N PRO A 370 -1.24 -18.42 1.25
CA PRO A 370 -2.20 -17.34 1.10
C PRO A 370 -3.52 -17.72 1.78
N ALA A 371 -4.01 -16.86 2.67
CA ALA A 371 -5.29 -17.07 3.34
C ALA A 371 -6.38 -16.74 2.32
N TYR A 372 -7.00 -17.78 1.75
CA TYR A 372 -8.06 -17.66 0.75
C TYR A 372 -9.43 -17.44 1.39
#